data_AF-A0A3D8Q9Y8-F1
#
_entry.id   AF-A0A3D8Q9Y8-F1
#
_cell.length_a   1.000
_cell.length_b   1.000
_cell.length_c   1.000
_cell.angle_alpha   90.00
_cell.angle_beta   90.00
_cell.angle_gamma   90.00
#
_symmetry.space_group_name_H-M   'P 1'
#
loop_
_entity.id
_entity.type
_entity.pdbx_description
1 polymer ?
#
loop_
_entity_poly.entity_id
_entity_poly.type
_entity_poly.pdbx_seq_one_letter_code
_entity_poly.pdbx_strand_id
1 'polypeptide(L)'
;MARWLYTTLFTLVLIFANVSVATQYFLRITDNSGKAILRNPSGDKSQPADSVLCSNFAWSAVTPIDASTGQISGKFRPSVLTINRSVDMNTALLLQSQATNSVYGGLTLTAMTGI
;
A
#
# COMPACT_ATOMS: atom_id res chain seq x y z
N MET A 1 4.90 51.95 50.90
CA MET A 1 4.30 50.60 50.80
C MET A 1 3.45 50.54 49.55
N ALA A 2 3.91 49.86 48.50
CA ALA A 2 3.10 49.55 47.31
C ALA A 2 3.49 48.16 46.81
N ARG A 3 2.47 47.35 46.58
CA ARG A 3 2.49 45.89 46.38
C ARG A 3 3.12 45.49 45.05
N TRP A 4 3.94 44.45 45.11
CA TRP A 4 4.33 43.64 43.95
C TRP A 4 3.08 42.98 43.36
N LEU A 5 2.82 43.21 42.07
CA LEU A 5 1.84 42.44 41.30
C LEU A 5 2.64 41.56 40.32
N TYR A 6 2.72 40.27 40.63
CA TYR A 6 3.32 39.26 39.76
C TYR A 6 2.42 39.08 38.53
N THR A 7 2.89 39.51 37.37
CA THR A 7 2.27 39.21 36.08
C THR A 7 2.67 37.80 35.68
N THR A 8 1.83 36.81 36.01
CA THR A 8 1.97 35.45 35.50
C THR A 8 1.63 35.43 34.01
N LEU A 9 2.67 35.45 33.16
CA LEU A 9 2.53 35.11 31.74
C LEU A 9 2.09 33.64 31.63
N PHE A 10 0.85 33.42 31.21
CA PHE A 10 0.34 32.10 30.85
C PHE A 10 0.61 31.87 29.36
N THR A 11 1.75 31.28 29.03
CA THR A 11 2.08 30.91 27.64
C THR A 11 1.33 29.62 27.28
N LEU A 12 0.23 29.74 26.53
CA LEU A 12 -0.48 28.60 25.96
C LEU A 12 0.35 28.04 24.79
N VAL A 13 1.11 26.97 25.04
CA VAL A 13 1.82 26.24 23.98
C VAL A 13 0.84 25.29 23.31
N LEU A 14 0.40 25.65 22.10
CA LEU A 14 -0.43 24.79 21.27
C LEU A 14 0.47 23.74 20.59
N ILE A 15 0.56 22.54 21.17
CA ILE A 15 1.28 21.42 20.56
C ILE A 15 0.36 20.76 19.54
N PHE A 16 0.60 20.98 18.25
CA PHE A 16 0.04 20.12 17.21
C PHE A 16 0.84 18.82 17.20
N ALA A 17 0.31 17.79 17.86
CA ALA A 17 0.78 16.43 17.60
C ALA A 17 0.42 16.09 16.16
N ASN A 18 1.42 16.01 15.27
CA ASN A 18 1.23 15.40 13.95
C ASN A 18 0.96 13.90 14.17
N VAL A 19 -0.31 13.52 14.31
CA VAL A 19 -0.72 12.12 14.29
C VAL A 19 -0.67 11.67 12.83
N SER A 20 0.49 11.17 12.40
CA SER A 20 0.57 10.42 11.15
C SER A 20 -0.18 9.10 11.36
N VAL A 21 -1.32 8.95 10.69
CA VAL A 21 -2.02 7.67 10.65
C VAL A 21 -1.24 6.77 9.69
N ALA A 22 -0.72 5.65 10.20
CA ALA A 22 -0.04 4.69 9.35
C ALA A 22 -1.06 4.11 8.34
N THR A 23 -0.79 4.32 7.05
CA THR A 23 -1.54 3.67 5.96
C THR A 23 -0.89 2.32 5.67
N GLN A 24 -1.67 1.26 5.79
CA GLN A 24 -1.25 -0.09 5.42
C GLN A 24 -1.89 -0.49 4.09
N TYR A 25 -1.18 -1.26 3.28
CA TYR A 25 -1.69 -1.75 2.00
C TYR A 25 -1.90 -3.26 2.08
N PHE A 26 -3.07 -3.74 1.64
CA PHE A 26 -3.40 -5.15 1.60
C PHE A 26 -3.57 -5.61 0.15
N LEU A 27 -2.87 -6.68 -0.20
CA LEU A 27 -2.96 -7.34 -1.49
C LEU A 27 -4.00 -8.46 -1.44
N ARG A 28 -4.95 -8.39 -2.36
CA ARG A 28 -5.87 -9.48 -2.70
C ARG A 28 -5.57 -9.97 -4.11
N ILE A 29 -5.42 -11.28 -4.25
CA ILE A 29 -5.31 -11.95 -5.56
C ILE A 29 -6.50 -12.87 -5.72
N THR A 30 -7.10 -12.86 -6.91
CA THR A 30 -8.22 -13.74 -7.25
C THR A 30 -7.89 -14.70 -8.39
N ASP A 31 -8.51 -15.87 -8.35
CA ASP A 31 -8.56 -16.76 -9.50
C ASP A 31 -9.49 -16.22 -10.61
N ASN A 32 -9.59 -16.95 -11.72
CA ASN A 32 -10.44 -16.60 -12.86
C ASN A 32 -11.95 -16.64 -12.55
N SER A 33 -12.35 -17.17 -11.39
CA SER A 33 -13.73 -17.12 -10.88
C SER A 33 -13.99 -15.92 -9.96
N GLY A 34 -12.97 -15.09 -9.68
CA GLY A 34 -13.05 -13.94 -8.78
C GLY A 34 -12.90 -14.29 -7.30
N LYS A 35 -12.60 -15.55 -6.97
CA LYS A 35 -12.39 -15.99 -5.57
C LYS A 35 -10.98 -15.66 -5.11
N ALA A 36 -10.87 -15.19 -3.86
CA ALA A 36 -9.57 -14.89 -3.29
C ALA A 36 -8.78 -16.18 -3.04
N ILE A 37 -7.49 -16.16 -3.40
CA ILE A 37 -6.59 -17.30 -3.20
C ILE A 37 -5.64 -17.11 -2.00
N LEU A 38 -5.57 -15.87 -1.49
CA LEU A 38 -4.75 -15.52 -0.34
C LEU A 38 -5.58 -15.57 0.94
N ARG A 39 -4.91 -15.86 2.05
CA ARG A 39 -5.47 -15.76 3.40
C ARG A 39 -4.63 -14.87 4.29
N ASN A 40 -5.30 -14.16 5.20
CA ASN A 40 -4.64 -13.33 6.19
C ASN A 40 -3.73 -14.19 7.09
N PRO A 41 -2.40 -14.00 7.03
CA PRO A 41 -1.48 -14.80 7.81
C PRO A 41 -1.37 -14.35 9.28
N SER A 42 -1.79 -13.13 9.61
CA SER A 42 -1.65 -12.59 10.97
C SER A 42 -2.68 -13.15 11.94
N GLY A 43 -3.81 -13.65 11.43
CA GLY A 43 -4.97 -14.02 12.25
C GLY A 43 -5.68 -12.82 12.90
N ASP A 44 -5.22 -11.60 12.63
CA ASP A 44 -5.82 -10.38 13.14
C ASP A 44 -7.16 -10.12 12.45
N LYS A 45 -8.23 -10.02 13.24
CA LYS A 45 -9.59 -9.77 12.75
C LYS A 45 -9.81 -8.33 12.32
N SER A 46 -8.92 -7.41 12.67
CA SER A 46 -8.94 -6.03 12.18
C SER A 46 -8.52 -5.93 10.71
N GLN A 47 -7.84 -6.97 10.19
CA GLN A 47 -7.30 -7.02 8.84
C GLN A 47 -8.21 -7.85 7.91
N PRO A 48 -8.23 -7.58 6.59
CA PRO A 48 -9.05 -8.34 5.65
C PRO A 48 -8.64 -9.81 5.61
N ALA A 49 -9.59 -10.72 5.83
CA ALA A 49 -9.35 -12.16 5.91
C ALA A 49 -8.76 -12.78 4.64
N ASP A 50 -9.02 -12.17 3.48
CA ASP A 50 -8.67 -12.65 2.15
C ASP A 50 -7.51 -11.85 1.52
N SER A 51 -6.62 -11.31 2.35
CA SER A 51 -5.55 -10.44 1.88
C SER A 51 -4.30 -10.56 2.72
N VAL A 52 -3.18 -10.12 2.15
CA VAL A 52 -1.88 -10.11 2.81
C VAL A 52 -1.37 -8.69 2.91
N LEU A 53 -0.71 -8.37 4.03
CA LEU A 53 -0.08 -7.07 4.22
C LEU A 53 1.11 -6.92 3.26
N CYS A 54 1.14 -5.79 2.55
CA CYS A 54 2.23 -5.36 1.69
C CYS A 54 3.11 -4.36 2.41
N SER A 55 4.42 -4.58 2.42
CA SER A 55 5.37 -3.62 3.00
C SER A 55 5.67 -2.47 2.03
N ASN A 56 5.75 -2.76 0.73
CA ASN A 56 5.83 -1.76 -0.32
C ASN A 56 5.38 -2.33 -1.67
N PHE A 57 5.16 -1.45 -2.64
CA PHE A 57 4.91 -1.83 -4.02
C PHE A 57 5.45 -0.76 -4.98
N ALA A 58 5.76 -1.16 -6.21
CA ALA A 58 6.23 -0.28 -7.27
C ALA A 58 5.66 -0.71 -8.62
N TRP A 59 5.16 0.27 -9.37
CA TRP A 59 4.70 0.10 -10.75
C TRP A 59 4.94 1.39 -11.51
N SER A 60 5.32 1.26 -12.76
CA SER A 60 5.51 2.38 -13.66
C SER A 60 4.92 2.04 -15.01
N ALA A 61 4.64 3.08 -15.79
CA ALA A 61 4.34 2.91 -17.19
C ALA A 61 4.94 4.03 -18.01
N VAL A 62 5.34 3.69 -19.23
CA VAL A 62 5.98 4.61 -20.15
C VAL A 62 5.15 4.70 -21.43
N THR A 63 4.94 5.92 -21.89
CA THR A 63 4.37 6.21 -23.20
C THR A 63 5.47 6.87 -24.05
N PRO A 64 5.87 6.26 -25.17
CA PRO A 64 6.89 6.84 -26.03
C PRO A 64 6.45 8.19 -26.60
N ILE A 65 7.34 9.18 -26.54
CA ILE A 65 7.16 10.50 -27.14
C ILE A 65 8.20 10.64 -28.25
N ASP A 66 7.76 11.08 -29.43
CA ASP A 66 8.65 11.48 -30.51
C ASP A 66 9.38 12.76 -30.11
N ALA A 67 10.71 12.67 -30.02
CA ALA A 67 11.55 13.79 -29.58
C ALA A 67 11.53 14.99 -30.53
N SER A 68 11.17 14.78 -31.81
CA SER A 68 11.12 15.84 -32.82
C SER A 68 9.79 16.60 -32.81
N THR A 69 8.68 15.92 -32.50
CA THR A 69 7.34 16.50 -32.54
C THR A 69 6.72 16.73 -31.16
N GLY A 70 7.27 16.12 -30.10
CA GLY A 70 6.68 16.10 -28.77
C GLY A 70 5.38 15.29 -28.68
N GLN A 71 5.00 14.59 -29.75
CA GLN A 71 3.76 13.82 -29.81
C GLN A 71 3.95 12.39 -29.32
N ILE A 72 2.88 11.79 -28.80
CA ILE A 72 2.87 10.36 -28.46
C ILE A 72 3.04 9.55 -29.74
N SER A 73 4.08 8.71 -29.77
CA SER A 73 4.50 8.00 -30.97
C SER A 73 4.46 6.48 -30.85
N GLY A 74 4.02 5.96 -29.70
CA GLY A 74 4.00 4.54 -29.45
C GLY A 74 2.90 4.09 -28.49
N LYS A 75 2.79 2.76 -28.36
CA LYS A 75 1.87 2.12 -27.41
C LYS A 75 2.39 2.27 -25.98
N PHE A 76 1.45 2.38 -25.06
CA PHE A 76 1.68 2.28 -23.61
C PHE A 76 2.46 1.01 -23.24
N ARG A 77 3.49 1.15 -22.41
CA ARG A 77 4.35 0.05 -21.95
C ARG A 77 4.35 0.00 -20.41
N PRO A 78 3.57 -0.90 -19.79
CA PRO A 78 3.62 -1.08 -18.34
C PRO A 78 4.90 -1.83 -17.94
N SER A 79 5.48 -1.47 -16.80
CA SER A 79 6.49 -2.30 -16.14
C SER A 79 5.84 -3.45 -15.40
N VAL A 80 6.65 -4.41 -14.96
CA VAL A 80 6.23 -5.39 -13.96
C VAL A 80 5.82 -4.67 -12.68
N LEU A 81 4.73 -5.11 -12.07
CA LEU A 81 4.33 -4.69 -10.72
C LEU A 81 5.16 -5.50 -9.72
N THR A 82 5.93 -4.81 -8.88
CA THR A 82 6.69 -5.42 -7.79
C THR A 82 5.99 -5.13 -6.48
N ILE A 83 5.78 -6.17 -5.67
CA ILE A 83 5.17 -6.06 -4.33
C ILE A 83 6.07 -6.79 -3.34
N ASN A 84 6.51 -6.10 -2.30
CA ASN A 84 7.21 -6.73 -1.19
C ASN A 84 6.23 -7.08 -0.08
N ARG A 85 6.39 -8.28 0.45
CA ARG A 85 5.60 -8.86 1.54
C ARG A 85 6.48 -9.77 2.37
N SER A 86 6.10 -9.98 3.62
CA SER A 86 6.75 -10.97 4.47
C SER A 86 6.50 -12.38 3.93
N VAL A 87 7.42 -13.30 4.25
CA VAL A 87 7.20 -14.72 3.99
C VAL A 87 6.11 -15.23 4.93
N ASP A 88 5.07 -15.87 4.37
CA ASP A 88 3.95 -16.42 5.14
C ASP A 88 3.36 -17.67 4.47
N MET A 89 2.23 -18.16 5.00
CA MET A 89 1.55 -19.36 4.51
C MET A 89 1.17 -19.32 3.02
N ASN A 90 1.01 -18.13 2.43
CA ASN A 90 0.66 -17.96 1.03
C ASN A 90 1.89 -18.01 0.11
N THR A 91 3.11 -17.95 0.64
CA THR A 91 4.33 -17.91 -0.18
C THR A 91 4.47 -19.16 -1.06
N ALA A 92 4.13 -20.34 -0.54
CA ALA A 92 4.15 -21.58 -1.32
C ALA A 92 3.18 -21.55 -2.51
N LEU A 93 1.98 -20.98 -2.32
CA LEU A 93 0.99 -20.84 -3.38
C LEU A 93 1.52 -19.92 -4.51
N LEU A 94 2.15 -18.81 -4.15
CA LEU A 94 2.70 -17.85 -5.11
C LEU A 94 3.89 -18.43 -5.89
N LEU A 95 4.78 -19.16 -5.21
CA LEU A 95 5.88 -19.90 -5.84
C LEU A 95 5.35 -20.96 -6.81
N GLN A 96 4.32 -21.70 -6.43
CA GLN A 96 3.70 -22.71 -7.28
C GLN A 96 3.09 -22.06 -8.53
N SER A 97 2.35 -20.95 -8.38
CA SER A 97 1.78 -20.24 -9.53
C SER A 97 2.84 -19.66 -10.47
N GLN A 98 3.99 -19.24 -9.95
CA GLN A 98 5.12 -18.82 -10.77
C GLN A 98 5.71 -20.02 -11.54
N ALA A 99 5.90 -21.16 -10.86
CA ALA A 99 6.43 -22.37 -11.48
C ALA A 99 5.52 -22.94 -12.58
N THR A 100 4.21 -22.72 -12.48
CA THR A 100 3.20 -23.20 -13.45
C THR A 100 2.74 -22.16 -14.45
N ASN A 101 3.28 -20.93 -14.41
CA ASN A 101 2.80 -19.79 -15.21
C ASN A 101 1.28 -19.58 -15.10
N SER A 102 0.74 -19.73 -13.89
CA SER A 102 -0.68 -19.54 -13.64
C SER A 102 -1.11 -18.10 -13.92
N VAL A 103 -2.24 -17.94 -14.59
CA VAL A 103 -2.88 -16.64 -14.81
C VAL A 103 -3.87 -16.39 -13.67
N TYR A 104 -3.71 -15.28 -12.96
CA TYR A 104 -4.68 -14.82 -11.97
C TYR A 104 -5.82 -14.05 -12.65
N GLY A 105 -7.03 -14.17 -12.11
CA GLY A 105 -8.18 -13.42 -12.61
C GLY A 105 -8.19 -11.96 -12.17
N GLY A 106 -7.44 -11.62 -11.12
CA GLY A 106 -7.37 -10.24 -10.65
C GLY A 106 -6.37 -10.01 -9.52
N LEU A 107 -5.93 -8.76 -9.42
CA LEU A 107 -5.10 -8.26 -8.34
C LEU A 107 -5.68 -6.93 -7.86
N THR A 108 -5.79 -6.75 -6.54
CA THR A 108 -6.29 -5.52 -5.93
C THR A 108 -5.40 -5.15 -4.75
N LEU A 109 -5.00 -3.88 -4.70
CA LEU A 109 -4.31 -3.27 -3.56
C LEU A 109 -5.28 -2.32 -2.86
N THR A 110 -5.56 -2.58 -1.59
CA THR A 110 -6.47 -1.77 -0.77
C THR A 110 -5.67 -1.05 0.30
N ALA A 111 -5.77 0.27 0.34
CA ALA A 111 -5.24 1.08 1.43
C ALA A 111 -6.21 1.06 2.61
N MET A 112 -5.69 0.84 3.81
CA MET A 112 -6.42 0.96 5.07
C MET A 112 -5.70 1.93 5.98
N THR A 113 -6.46 2.80 6.62
CA THR A 113 -5.96 3.82 7.56
C THR A 113 -6.55 3.54 8.94
N GLY A 114 -5.76 3.74 9.99
CA GLY A 114 -6.24 3.66 11.37
C GLY A 114 -6.44 2.25 11.92
N ILE A 115 -5.64 1.29 11.46
CA ILE A 115 -5.50 -0.04 12.09
C ILE A 115 -4.47 0.03 13.21
#